data_AF-A0A923N804-F1
#
_entry.id   AF-A0A923N804-F1
#
_cell.length_a   1.000
_cell.length_b   1.000
_cell.length_c   1.000
_cell.angle_alpha   90.00
_cell.angle_beta   90.00
_cell.angle_gamma   90.00
#
_symmetry.space_group_name_H-M   'P 1'
#
loop_
_entity.id
_entity.type
_entity.pdbx_description
1 polymer ?
#
loop_
_entity_poly.entity_id
_entity_poly.type
_entity_poly.pdbx_seq_one_letter_code
_entity_poly.pdbx_strand_id
1 'polypeptide(L)'
;MKEDFKLDNLPKHNIYQVPEQYFDRLPMRVMERTAGAERQVPAWQQSLWAPLRTAIAPLVLLLVFVGAFIVTLQQQKQDEQYALQPLAEEEILDYLSYNEDLETADFAELSSMSKQDFTEDFLNISSVAAEEELEYYHIRHIQE
;
A
#
# COMPACT_ATOMS: atom_id res chain seq x y z
N MET A 1 -4.98 -43.59 -74.43
CA MET A 1 -5.64 -42.26 -74.46
C MET A 1 -6.36 -42.11 -73.13
N LYS A 2 -6.13 -41.02 -72.39
CA LYS A 2 -6.85 -40.73 -71.14
C LYS A 2 -8.11 -39.97 -71.55
N GLU A 3 -9.28 -40.56 -71.35
CA GLU A 3 -10.56 -39.91 -71.65
C GLU A 3 -10.73 -38.68 -70.75
N ASP A 4 -10.99 -37.52 -71.35
CA ASP A 4 -11.19 -36.25 -70.64
C ASP A 4 -12.51 -36.31 -69.86
N PHE A 5 -12.41 -36.58 -68.55
CA PHE A 5 -13.56 -36.60 -67.65
C PHE A 5 -14.14 -35.20 -67.48
N LYS A 6 -15.24 -34.91 -68.18
CA LYS A 6 -15.98 -33.64 -68.07
C LYS A 6 -16.92 -33.68 -66.87
N LEU A 7 -16.62 -32.87 -65.86
CA LEU A 7 -17.40 -32.75 -64.61
C LEU A 7 -18.86 -32.36 -64.85
N ASP A 8 -19.18 -31.73 -65.97
CA ASP A 8 -20.54 -31.32 -66.34
C ASP A 8 -21.46 -32.50 -66.67
N ASN A 9 -20.91 -33.66 -67.03
CA ASN A 9 -21.69 -34.88 -67.32
C ASN A 9 -22.08 -35.66 -66.05
N LEU A 10 -21.68 -35.19 -64.86
CA LEU A 10 -22.03 -35.85 -63.61
C LEU A 10 -23.50 -35.53 -63.24
N PRO A 11 -24.33 -36.53 -62.88
CA PRO A 11 -25.71 -36.30 -62.49
C PRO A 11 -25.78 -35.44 -61.23
N LYS A 12 -26.28 -34.20 -61.38
CA LYS A 12 -26.47 -33.25 -60.28
C LYS A 12 -27.75 -33.61 -59.53
N HIS A 13 -27.66 -34.51 -58.55
CA HIS A 13 -28.76 -34.80 -57.64
C HIS A 13 -28.67 -33.90 -56.39
N ASN A 14 -29.78 -33.30 -55.98
CA ASN A 14 -29.82 -32.58 -54.71
C ASN A 14 -30.01 -33.60 -53.57
N ILE A 15 -28.94 -33.90 -52.83
CA ILE A 15 -28.98 -34.79 -51.65
C ILE A 15 -29.51 -34.08 -50.40
N TYR A 16 -29.69 -32.77 -50.44
CA TYR A 16 -30.07 -32.00 -49.27
C TYR A 16 -31.60 -31.98 -49.14
N GLN A 17 -32.09 -32.65 -48.10
CA GLN A 17 -33.49 -32.56 -47.70
C GLN A 17 -33.61 -31.45 -46.66
N VAL A 18 -34.34 -30.39 -47.02
CA VAL A 18 -34.67 -29.32 -46.08
C VAL A 18 -36.05 -29.57 -45.49
N PRO A 19 -36.25 -29.31 -44.19
CA PRO A 19 -37.58 -29.34 -43.59
C PRO A 19 -38.54 -28.36 -44.29
N GLU A 20 -39.83 -28.67 -44.23
CA GLU A 20 -40.87 -27.80 -44.76
C GLU A 20 -40.78 -26.40 -44.10
N GLN A 21 -40.95 -25.35 -44.92
CA GLN A 21 -40.88 -23.95 -44.48
C GLN A 21 -39.55 -23.52 -43.83
N TYR A 22 -38.45 -24.27 -44.04
CA TYR A 22 -37.15 -23.94 -43.44
C TYR A 22 -36.67 -22.53 -43.83
N PHE A 23 -36.72 -22.20 -45.13
CA PHE A 23 -36.29 -20.91 -45.64
C PHE A 23 -37.28 -19.79 -45.34
N ASP A 24 -38.57 -20.10 -45.16
CA ASP A 24 -39.59 -19.10 -44.82
C ASP A 24 -39.44 -18.59 -43.39
N ARG A 25 -39.04 -19.47 -42.45
CA ARG A 25 -38.82 -19.14 -41.03
C ARG A 25 -37.39 -18.66 -40.75
N LEU A 26 -36.47 -18.84 -41.69
CA LEU A 26 -35.06 -18.51 -41.51
C LEU A 26 -34.83 -17.00 -41.25
N PRO A 27 -35.42 -16.06 -42.01
CA PRO A 27 -35.24 -14.62 -41.76
C PRO A 27 -35.66 -14.23 -40.35
N MET A 28 -36.79 -14.73 -39.88
CA MET A 28 -37.29 -14.48 -38.52
C MET A 28 -36.29 -14.99 -37.46
N ARG A 29 -35.80 -16.24 -37.57
CA ARG A 29 -34.81 -16.79 -36.62
C ARG A 29 -33.50 -16.02 -36.63
N VAL A 30 -33.04 -15.57 -37.80
CA VAL A 30 -31.83 -14.77 -37.91
C VAL A 30 -32.04 -13.44 -37.20
N MET A 31 -33.15 -12.76 -37.47
CA MET A 31 -33.52 -11.52 -36.79
C MET A 31 -33.65 -11.71 -35.27
N GLU A 32 -34.30 -12.76 -34.77
CA GLU A 32 -34.37 -13.05 -33.32
C GLU A 32 -32.99 -13.22 -32.68
N ARG A 33 -32.05 -13.84 -33.40
CA ARG A 33 -30.67 -14.06 -32.92
C ARG A 33 -29.81 -12.80 -32.99
N THR A 34 -30.06 -11.91 -33.95
CA THR A 34 -29.23 -10.71 -34.16
C THR A 34 -29.82 -9.45 -33.54
N ALA A 35 -31.14 -9.35 -33.41
CA ALA A 35 -31.85 -8.18 -32.91
C ALA A 35 -31.81 -8.02 -31.39
N GLY A 36 -31.30 -9.02 -30.65
CA GLY A 36 -31.32 -9.03 -29.19
C GLY A 36 -30.13 -9.71 -28.52
N ALA A 37 -28.99 -9.81 -29.19
CA ALA A 37 -27.75 -10.31 -28.57
C ALA A 37 -27.10 -9.27 -27.64
N GLU A 38 -27.78 -8.16 -27.32
CA GLU A 38 -27.53 -7.47 -26.07
C GLU A 38 -28.09 -8.35 -24.96
N ARG A 39 -27.19 -9.10 -24.32
CA ARG A 39 -27.47 -9.87 -23.11
C ARG A 39 -28.17 -8.92 -22.13
N GLN A 40 -29.49 -8.99 -22.06
CA GLN A 40 -30.32 -8.22 -21.14
C GLN A 40 -30.08 -8.77 -19.74
N VAL A 41 -28.89 -8.50 -19.20
CA VAL A 41 -28.73 -8.56 -17.76
C VAL A 41 -29.56 -7.40 -17.22
N PRO A 42 -30.47 -7.68 -16.28
CA PRO A 42 -31.40 -6.67 -15.82
C PRO A 42 -30.61 -5.51 -15.20
N ALA A 43 -30.98 -4.26 -15.54
CA ALA A 43 -30.18 -3.07 -15.25
C ALA A 43 -29.81 -2.90 -13.76
N TRP A 44 -30.62 -3.44 -12.86
CA TRP A 44 -30.35 -3.46 -11.42
C TRP A 44 -29.16 -4.34 -11.02
N GLN A 45 -28.91 -5.44 -11.75
CA GLN A 45 -27.73 -6.30 -11.55
C GLN A 45 -26.45 -5.63 -12.07
N GLN A 46 -26.49 -4.89 -13.17
CA GLN A 46 -25.31 -4.15 -13.63
C GLN A 46 -24.98 -2.94 -12.73
N SER A 47 -26.01 -2.21 -12.28
CA SER A 47 -25.83 -0.99 -11.47
C SER A 47 -25.23 -1.25 -10.09
N LEU A 48 -25.58 -2.37 -9.45
CA LEU A 48 -25.09 -2.70 -8.10
C LEU A 48 -23.74 -3.45 -8.11
N TRP A 49 -23.39 -4.16 -9.19
CA TRP A 49 -22.17 -4.99 -9.25
C TRP A 49 -21.01 -4.29 -9.97
N ALA A 50 -21.29 -3.29 -10.81
CA ALA A 50 -20.26 -2.45 -11.44
C ALA A 50 -19.37 -1.72 -10.41
N PRO A 51 -19.92 -1.00 -9.39
CA PRO A 51 -19.08 -0.35 -8.39
C PRO A 51 -18.38 -1.36 -7.47
N LEU A 52 -18.99 -2.54 -7.24
CA LEU A 52 -18.41 -3.58 -6.39
C LEU A 52 -17.14 -4.17 -7.01
N ARG A 53 -17.10 -4.37 -8.33
CA ARG A 53 -15.89 -4.85 -9.02
C ARG A 53 -14.77 -3.83 -8.97
N THR A 54 -15.07 -2.53 -9.04
CA THR A 54 -14.06 -1.47 -8.95
C THR A 54 -13.63 -1.15 -7.51
N ALA A 55 -14.43 -1.53 -6.52
CA ALA A 55 -14.11 -1.32 -5.11
C ALA A 55 -13.15 -2.39 -4.52
N ILE A 56 -13.00 -3.55 -5.16
CA ILE A 56 -12.11 -4.62 -4.66
C ILE A 56 -10.62 -4.21 -4.75
N ALA A 57 -10.21 -3.55 -5.83
CA ALA A 57 -8.82 -3.13 -6.01
C ALA A 57 -8.29 -2.19 -4.91
N PRO A 58 -8.98 -1.07 -4.57
CA PRO A 58 -8.52 -0.20 -3.48
C PRO A 58 -8.65 -0.88 -2.11
N LEU A 59 -9.62 -1.79 -1.93
CA LEU A 59 -9.80 -2.51 -0.67
C LEU A 59 -8.64 -3.49 -0.40
N VAL A 60 -8.17 -4.21 -1.42
CA VAL A 60 -6.98 -5.08 -1.29
C VAL A 60 -5.74 -4.24 -1.01
N LEU A 61 -5.57 -3.10 -1.69
CA LEU A 61 -4.45 -2.20 -1.45
C LEU A 61 -4.48 -1.64 -0.02
N LEU A 62 -5.66 -1.24 0.49
CA LEU A 62 -5.84 -0.80 1.86
C LEU A 62 -5.50 -1.91 2.85
N LEU A 63 -5.94 -3.15 2.62
CA LEU A 63 -5.64 -4.29 3.49
C LEU A 63 -4.15 -4.59 3.55
N VAL A 64 -3.46 -4.54 2.41
CA VAL A 64 -2.00 -4.69 2.33
C VAL A 64 -1.30 -3.54 3.05
N PHE A 65 -1.78 -2.31 2.88
CA PHE A 65 -1.23 -1.14 3.56
C PHE A 65 -1.39 -1.22 5.08
N VAL A 66 -2.58 -1.58 5.58
CA VAL A 66 -2.83 -1.75 7.02
C VAL A 66 -2.01 -2.91 7.59
N GLY A 67 -1.90 -4.02 6.86
CA GLY A 67 -1.05 -5.13 7.26
C GLY A 67 0.42 -4.75 7.36
N ALA A 68 0.95 -4.06 6.34
CA ALA A 68 2.31 -3.54 6.36
C ALA A 68 2.51 -2.52 7.50
N PHE A 69 1.57 -1.61 7.70
CA PHE A 69 1.62 -0.59 8.75
C PHE A 69 1.70 -1.20 10.15
N ILE A 70 0.89 -2.24 10.44
CA ILE A 70 0.92 -2.93 11.73
C ILE A 70 2.28 -3.63 11.94
N VAL A 71 2.83 -4.27 10.90
CA VAL A 71 4.16 -4.91 10.96
C VAL A 71 5.26 -3.88 11.21
N THR A 72 5.23 -2.75 10.51
CA THR A 72 6.20 -1.66 10.70
C THR A 72 6.13 -1.06 12.12
N LEU A 73 4.92 -0.89 12.67
CA LEU A 73 4.72 -0.44 14.05
C LEU A 73 5.26 -1.41 15.10
N GLN A 74 5.18 -2.72 14.86
CA GLN A 74 5.78 -3.72 15.75
C GLN A 74 7.31 -3.66 15.71
N GLN A 75 7.88 -3.40 14.54
CA GLN A 75 9.33 -3.29 14.37
C GLN A 75 9.91 -2.07 15.10
N GLN A 76 9.24 -0.92 15.01
CA GLN A 76 9.68 0.29 15.71
C GLN A 76 9.70 0.13 17.24
N LYS A 77 8.75 -0.61 17.82
CA LYS A 77 8.75 -0.90 19.27
C LYS A 77 9.92 -1.80 19.71
N GLN A 78 10.43 -2.64 18.82
CA GLN A 78 11.61 -3.46 19.13
C GLN A 78 12.88 -2.63 19.04
N ASP A 79 13.00 -1.74 18.07
CA ASP A 79 14.20 -0.90 17.88
C ASP A 79 14.34 0.18 18.97
N GLU A 80 13.24 0.71 19.53
CA GLU A 80 13.31 1.67 20.65
C GLU A 80 13.88 1.06 21.95
N GLN A 81 13.78 -0.27 22.14
CA GLN A 81 14.41 -0.96 23.27
C GLN A 81 15.93 -1.17 23.08
N TYR A 82 16.44 -1.06 21.84
CA TYR A 82 17.88 -1.10 21.55
C TYR A 82 18.48 0.30 21.38
N ALA A 83 17.65 1.34 21.15
CA ALA A 83 18.10 2.71 20.93
C ALA A 83 18.54 3.45 22.21
N LEU A 84 18.24 2.89 23.39
CA LEU A 84 18.76 3.36 24.67
C LEU A 84 19.20 2.14 25.47
N GLN A 85 20.27 1.48 25.05
CA GLN A 85 21.06 0.72 26.02
C GLN A 85 21.45 1.74 27.09
N PRO A 86 20.98 1.60 28.34
CA PRO A 86 21.47 2.44 29.40
C PRO A 86 22.95 2.10 29.52
N LEU A 87 23.81 2.95 28.94
CA LEU A 87 25.24 2.84 29.10
C LEU A 87 25.45 2.95 30.60
N ALA A 88 25.81 1.83 31.20
CA ALA A 88 25.80 1.72 32.63
C ALA A 88 26.92 2.61 33.16
N GLU A 89 26.66 3.35 34.24
CA GLU A 89 27.59 4.36 34.75
C GLU A 89 28.97 3.76 35.05
N GLU A 90 29.03 2.46 35.38
CA GLU A 90 30.25 1.69 35.53
C GLU A 90 31.09 1.57 34.24
N GLU A 91 30.46 1.49 33.07
CA GLU A 91 31.15 1.36 31.77
C GLU A 91 31.77 2.71 31.36
N ILE A 92 31.09 3.80 31.72
CA ILE A 92 31.60 5.16 31.53
C ILE A 92 32.83 5.38 32.41
N LEU A 93 32.76 4.97 33.68
CA LEU A 93 33.88 5.08 34.62
C LEU A 93 35.07 4.20 34.21
N ASP A 94 34.81 2.98 33.73
CA ASP A 94 35.84 2.06 33.27
C ASP A 94 36.56 2.63 32.03
N TYR A 95 35.80 3.14 31.04
CA TYR A 95 36.34 3.78 29.85
C TYR A 95 37.21 4.99 30.19
N LEU A 96 36.72 5.89 31.05
CA LEU A 96 37.44 7.09 31.45
C LEU A 96 38.69 6.76 32.26
N SER A 97 38.64 5.74 33.12
CA SER A 97 39.80 5.33 33.93
C SER A 97 40.90 4.61 33.13
N TYR A 98 40.53 3.91 32.07
CA TYR A 98 41.46 3.11 31.28
C TYR A 98 42.05 3.85 30.09
N ASN A 99 41.29 4.76 29.47
CA ASN A 99 41.68 5.42 28.22
C ASN A 99 42.14 6.87 28.39
N GLU A 100 41.84 7.53 29.51
CA GLU A 100 42.27 8.91 29.76
C GLU A 100 42.98 9.08 31.10
N ASP A 101 44.14 9.74 31.06
CA ASP A 101 44.83 10.23 32.25
C ASP A 101 44.13 11.53 32.71
N LEU A 102 43.08 11.41 33.53
CA LEU A 102 42.34 12.56 34.05
C LEU A 102 43.19 13.34 35.06
N GLU A 103 43.58 14.57 34.72
CA GLU A 103 44.28 15.47 35.63
C GLU A 103 43.29 16.35 36.41
N THR A 104 43.70 16.81 37.60
CA THR A 104 42.86 17.73 38.42
C THR A 104 42.52 19.04 37.67
N ALA A 105 43.32 19.42 36.67
CA ALA A 105 43.09 20.58 35.82
C ALA A 105 41.87 20.40 34.90
N ASP A 106 41.60 19.18 34.42
CA ASP A 106 40.51 18.90 33.47
C ASP A 106 39.13 19.09 34.13
N PHE A 107 39.03 18.79 35.43
CA PHE A 107 37.81 19.05 36.21
C PHE A 107 37.53 20.55 36.42
N ALA A 108 38.57 21.39 36.41
CA ALA A 108 38.41 22.83 36.51
C ALA A 108 37.79 23.41 35.23
N GLU A 109 38.15 22.87 34.06
CA GLU A 109 37.56 23.22 32.77
C GLU A 109 36.07 22.82 32.72
N LEU A 110 35.72 21.64 33.22
CA LEU A 110 34.33 21.15 33.33
C LEU A 110 33.43 22.09 34.14
N SER A 111 33.94 22.64 35.26
CA SER A 111 33.21 23.61 36.07
C SER A 111 32.97 24.96 35.39
N SER A 112 33.82 25.30 34.41
CA SER A 112 33.66 26.49 33.58
C SER A 112 32.64 26.26 32.46
N MET A 113 32.63 25.06 31.86
CA MET A 113 31.68 24.65 30.82
C MET A 113 30.26 24.43 31.37
N SER A 114 30.10 23.90 32.59
CA SER A 114 28.77 23.67 33.19
C SER A 114 27.95 24.95 33.41
N LYS A 115 28.60 26.12 33.44
CA LYS A 115 27.91 27.42 33.55
C LYS A 115 27.52 28.01 32.19
N GLN A 116 27.97 27.39 31.11
CA GLN A 116 27.67 27.82 29.75
C GLN A 116 26.42 27.09 29.27
N ASP A 117 25.32 27.81 29.11
CA ASP A 117 24.08 27.25 28.56
C ASP A 117 24.26 27.04 27.06
N PHE A 118 24.63 25.83 26.66
CA PHE A 118 24.84 25.45 25.27
C PHE A 118 23.54 25.43 24.45
N THR A 119 22.39 25.44 25.12
CA THR A 119 21.09 25.36 24.48
C THR A 119 20.87 26.56 23.55
N GLU A 120 21.32 27.76 23.95
CA GLU A 120 21.16 28.99 23.16
C GLU A 120 22.07 29.05 21.93
N ASP A 121 23.21 28.34 21.94
CA ASP A 121 24.21 28.37 20.86
C ASP A 121 23.96 27.26 19.82
N PHE A 122 23.42 26.11 20.26
CA PHE A 122 23.13 24.97 19.38
C PHE A 122 21.69 24.89 18.91
N LEU A 123 20.73 25.35 19.71
CA LEU A 123 19.34 25.49 19.32
C LEU A 123 19.05 26.97 19.20
N ASN A 124 18.44 27.40 18.09
CA ASN A 124 17.97 28.77 17.93
C ASN A 124 16.70 29.01 18.76
N ILE A 125 16.72 28.59 20.02
CA ILE A 125 15.66 28.73 21.00
C ILE A 125 16.33 28.95 22.36
N SER A 126 15.91 29.99 23.07
CA SER A 126 16.43 30.25 24.42
C SER A 126 15.87 29.22 25.40
N SER A 127 16.58 29.00 26.51
CA SER A 127 16.11 28.12 27.59
C SER A 127 14.76 28.59 28.15
N VAL A 128 14.54 29.90 28.23
CA VAL A 128 13.25 30.50 28.62
C VAL A 128 12.13 30.13 27.64
N ALA A 129 12.37 30.23 26.33
CA ALA A 129 11.37 29.89 25.32
C ALA A 129 11.09 28.38 25.27
N ALA A 130 12.10 27.54 25.50
CA ALA A 130 11.94 26.10 25.60
C ALA A 130 11.10 25.70 26.82
N GLU A 131 11.27 26.38 27.95
CA GLU A 131 10.51 26.12 29.17
C GLU A 131 9.05 26.57 29.06
N GLU A 132 8.77 27.68 28.38
CA GLU A 132 7.42 28.15 28.05
C GLU A 132 6.66 27.14 27.16
N GLU A 133 7.32 26.58 26.14
CA GLU A 133 6.73 25.53 25.30
C GLU A 133 6.42 24.25 26.10
N LEU A 134 7.31 23.84 27.02
CA LEU A 134 7.08 22.67 27.86
C LEU A 134 5.93 22.86 28.87
N GLU A 135 5.77 24.06 29.43
CA GLU A 135 4.67 24.38 30.34
C GLU A 135 3.31 24.29 29.63
N TYR A 136 3.22 24.73 28.36
CA TYR A 136 2.01 24.60 27.55
C TYR A 136 1.55 23.15 27.39
N TYR A 137 2.47 22.19 27.25
CA TYR A 137 2.14 20.76 27.20
C TYR A 137 1.78 20.17 28.57
N HIS A 138 2.37 20.68 29.65
CA HIS A 138 2.10 20.19 31.00
C HIS A 138 0.67 20.54 31.48
N ILE A 139 0.15 21.71 31.09
CA ILE A 139 -1.22 22.15 31.45
C ILE A 139 -2.29 21.24 30.80
N ARG A 140 -2.04 20.66 29.62
CA ARG A 140 -3.02 19.80 28.94
C ARG A 140 -3.19 18.43 29.64
N HIS A 141 -2.19 17.96 30.38
CA HIS A 141 -2.23 16.65 31.04
C HIS A 141 -2.88 16.66 32.44
N ILE A 142 -3.21 17.82 33.00
CA ILE A 142 -3.84 17.95 34.33
C ILE A 142 -5.39 18.03 34.23
N GLN A 143 -5.94 18.03 33.01
CA GLN A 143 -7.38 18.21 32.76
C GLN A 143 -8.07 16.98 32.13
N GLU A 144 -7.59 15.77 32.45
CA GLU A 144 -8.34 14.51 32.42
C GLU A 144 -8.31 13.86 33.81
#